data_AF-A0A8H4ERH4-F1
#
_entry.id   AF-A0A8H4ERH4-F1
#
_cell.length_a   1.000
_cell.length_b   1.000
_cell.length_c   1.000
_cell.angle_alpha   90.00
_cell.angle_beta   90.00
_cell.angle_gamma   90.00
#
_symmetry.space_group_name_H-M   'P 1'
#
loop_
_entity.id
_entity.type
_entity.pdbx_description
1 polymer ?
#
loop_
_entity_poly.entity_id
_entity_poly.type
_entity_poly.pdbx_seq_one_letter_code
_entity_poly.pdbx_strand_id
1 'polypeptide(L)'
;MRQRVPDPLSLHLFWWNNEDLVLTELQLVLLFPNILEEILNTRLNESSEFSLENYLLKRISDIMINKLYDIIGNNRKKNDNNDEGKEDDKEDESNKEKNRYEMDFNDCDGNNSHHIKNGLQLWQRDIANILPIFYNLPNSLDNPSLSLLRVNNDLSKSISLAQLLQIRQHITDLFSKQSIDIVFEKLDQIEETEINLYSRRSFIYRCLNTIPLESPDRSHFYTKIFSQKPLQFTFHTIYLIFESENREHEELFFNLINSLEVLKSTERLQIIESILSEQKCSEMAELCCDIIQMQISAEYQFNELSNYFLKATDILIRNSKELQKITAVALLKVFANEFWNCTELKKFLTSPIKFKFPNDDFNIADLNKRLKIKHPLIHSFKIYLLKSLYLKGLTTYEIKQFCDSQQQILPWAGILKIDCDSRLGFNPCWGLEQYKQIDLLFKQISYGDELSITNIFNEIADDDDIIQKILLIGKIVSKFYLIRASRELTQMKTL
;
A
#
# COMPACT_ATOMS: atom_id res chain seq x y z
N MET A 1 -22.55 6.69 52.79
CA MET A 1 -21.56 7.79 52.87
C MET A 1 -22.08 8.93 52.01
N ARG A 2 -22.06 10.18 52.51
CA ARG A 2 -22.54 11.35 51.74
C ARG A 2 -21.59 11.56 50.55
N GLN A 3 -22.10 11.52 49.32
CA GLN A 3 -21.37 11.98 48.13
C GLN A 3 -20.86 13.40 48.42
N ARG A 4 -19.54 13.56 48.52
CA ARG A 4 -18.93 14.90 48.57
C ARG A 4 -19.14 15.48 47.18
N VAL A 5 -20.01 16.50 47.10
CA VAL A 5 -20.11 17.34 45.91
C VAL A 5 -18.69 17.81 45.57
N PRO A 6 -18.19 17.59 44.34
CA PRO A 6 -16.85 18.03 43.97
C PRO A 6 -16.75 19.55 44.20
N ASP A 7 -15.61 19.98 44.73
CA ASP A 7 -15.32 21.41 44.94
C ASP A 7 -15.64 22.20 43.65
N PRO A 8 -16.54 23.20 43.69
CA PRO A 8 -17.00 23.92 42.50
C PRO A 8 -15.85 24.53 41.68
N LEU A 9 -14.77 24.96 42.35
CA LEU A 9 -13.57 25.49 41.68
C LEU A 9 -12.84 24.38 40.92
N SER A 10 -12.64 23.23 41.56
CA SER A 10 -12.04 22.05 40.92
C SER A 10 -12.87 21.54 39.73
N LEU A 11 -14.20 21.57 39.83
CA LEU A 11 -15.10 21.22 38.72
C LEU A 11 -14.99 22.23 37.57
N HIS A 12 -14.97 23.53 37.88
CA HIS A 12 -14.81 24.57 36.87
C HIS A 12 -13.47 24.49 36.14
N LEU A 13 -12.38 24.25 36.87
CA LEU A 13 -11.05 24.03 36.28
C LEU A 13 -11.02 22.77 35.41
N PHE A 14 -11.69 21.70 35.84
CA PHE A 14 -11.83 20.50 35.03
C PHE A 14 -12.59 20.76 33.72
N TRP A 15 -13.72 21.47 33.77
CA TRP A 15 -14.47 21.83 32.56
C TRP A 15 -13.69 22.75 31.64
N TRP A 16 -12.98 23.74 32.19
CA TRP A 16 -12.16 24.65 31.39
C TRP A 16 -11.01 23.92 30.70
N ASN A 17 -10.34 23.01 31.40
CA ASN A 17 -9.24 22.22 30.84
C ASN A 17 -9.70 21.16 29.83
N ASN A 18 -10.99 20.85 29.78
CA ASN A 18 -11.57 19.83 28.90
C ASN A 18 -12.73 20.41 28.06
N GLU A 19 -12.73 21.73 27.80
CA GLU A 19 -13.85 22.44 27.16
C GLU A 19 -14.27 21.77 25.84
N ASP A 20 -13.30 21.50 24.96
CA ASP A 20 -13.55 20.90 23.65
C ASP A 20 -14.16 19.49 23.76
N LEU A 21 -13.66 18.68 24.69
CA LEU A 21 -14.16 17.33 24.95
C LEU A 21 -15.60 17.38 25.47
N VAL A 22 -15.86 18.20 26.49
CA VAL A 22 -17.18 18.35 27.11
C VAL A 22 -18.19 18.89 26.10
N LEU A 23 -17.82 19.90 25.31
CA LEU A 23 -18.68 20.44 24.25
C LEU A 23 -19.00 19.38 23.19
N THR A 24 -18.01 18.57 22.80
CA THR A 24 -18.20 17.48 21.82
C THR A 24 -19.15 16.41 22.35
N GLU A 25 -18.95 15.95 23.60
CA GLU A 25 -19.84 14.98 24.24
C GLU A 25 -21.27 15.52 24.37
N LEU A 26 -21.45 16.78 24.76
CA LEU A 26 -22.76 17.43 24.85
C LEU A 26 -23.44 17.56 23.47
N GLN A 27 -22.70 17.94 22.44
CA GLN A 27 -23.23 17.99 21.07
C GLN A 27 -23.74 16.62 20.61
N LEU A 28 -22.99 15.55 20.89
CA LEU A 28 -23.41 14.19 20.56
C LEU A 28 -24.67 13.76 21.33
N VAL A 29 -24.77 14.10 22.62
CA VAL A 29 -25.97 13.81 23.42
C VAL A 29 -27.18 14.60 22.91
N LEU A 30 -27.01 15.86 22.50
CA LEU A 30 -28.07 16.68 21.93
C LEU A 30 -28.59 16.15 20.58
N LEU A 31 -27.73 15.54 19.77
CA LEU A 31 -28.13 14.88 18.52
C LEU A 31 -28.93 13.60 18.75
N PHE A 32 -28.82 12.98 19.94
CA PHE A 32 -29.48 11.73 20.29
C PHE A 32 -30.17 11.83 21.66
N PRO A 33 -31.34 12.49 21.76
CA PRO A 33 -32.02 12.77 23.03
C PRO A 33 -32.32 11.52 23.87
N ASN A 34 -32.58 10.38 23.24
CA ASN A 34 -32.83 9.12 23.92
C ASN A 34 -31.62 8.66 24.75
N ILE A 35 -30.39 9.02 24.34
CA ILE A 35 -29.16 8.71 25.08
C ILE A 35 -29.10 9.53 26.38
N LEU A 36 -29.61 10.76 26.38
CA LEU A 36 -29.68 11.58 27.60
C LEU A 36 -30.53 10.87 28.67
N GLU A 37 -31.69 10.35 28.29
CA GLU A 37 -32.55 9.59 29.21
C GLU A 37 -31.88 8.31 29.69
N GLU A 38 -31.16 7.60 28.82
CA GLU A 38 -30.37 6.41 29.20
C GLU A 38 -29.27 6.76 30.22
N ILE A 39 -28.49 7.82 29.97
CA ILE A 39 -27.41 8.26 30.87
C ILE A 39 -27.99 8.67 32.23
N LEU A 40 -29.08 9.43 32.25
CA LEU A 40 -29.73 9.87 33.49
C LEU A 40 -30.27 8.70 34.33
N ASN A 41 -30.66 7.60 33.68
CA ASN A 41 -31.16 6.39 34.33
C ASN A 41 -30.06 5.37 34.66
N THR A 42 -28.83 5.56 34.16
CA THR A 42 -27.71 4.66 34.42
C THR A 42 -27.15 4.97 35.81
N ARG A 43 -27.26 4.02 36.75
CA ARG A 43 -26.55 4.11 38.03
C ARG A 43 -25.05 3.94 37.77
N LEU A 44 -24.30 5.04 37.82
CA LEU A 44 -22.83 5.01 37.77
C LEU A 44 -22.32 4.21 38.98
N ASN A 45 -21.92 2.96 38.74
CA ASN A 45 -21.30 2.13 39.77
C ASN A 45 -19.87 2.64 39.99
N GLU A 46 -19.53 2.99 41.23
CA GLU A 46 -18.23 3.56 41.64
C GLU A 46 -17.01 2.63 41.37
N SER A 47 -17.22 1.42 40.84
CA SER A 47 -16.20 0.36 40.72
C SER A 47 -15.64 0.12 39.31
N SER A 48 -16.13 0.82 38.28
CA SER A 48 -15.58 0.75 36.91
C SER A 48 -15.31 2.16 36.40
N GLU A 49 -14.12 2.40 35.81
CA GLU A 49 -13.82 3.61 35.05
C GLU A 49 -14.82 3.74 33.90
N PHE A 50 -15.94 4.45 34.13
CA PHE A 50 -16.92 4.76 33.11
C PHE A 50 -16.40 5.94 32.28
N SER A 51 -16.02 5.66 31.04
CA SER A 51 -15.72 6.69 30.05
C SER A 51 -16.99 7.01 29.26
N LEU A 52 -17.53 8.22 29.48
CA LEU A 52 -18.71 8.72 28.76
C LEU A 52 -18.45 8.75 27.26
N GLU A 53 -17.28 9.23 26.85
CA GLU A 53 -16.76 9.15 25.49
C GLU A 53 -16.92 7.76 24.87
N ASN A 54 -16.38 6.71 25.49
CA ASN A 54 -16.46 5.33 24.97
C ASN A 54 -17.90 4.83 24.91
N TYR A 55 -18.74 5.22 25.87
CA TYR A 55 -20.16 4.90 25.86
C TYR A 55 -20.87 5.56 24.67
N LEU A 56 -20.65 6.87 24.43
CA LEU A 56 -21.25 7.62 23.33
C LEU A 56 -20.81 7.07 21.96
N LEU A 57 -19.50 6.84 21.80
CA LEU A 57 -18.93 6.26 20.58
C LEU A 57 -19.59 4.91 20.24
N LYS A 58 -19.74 4.04 21.24
CA LYS A 58 -20.40 2.74 21.06
C LYS A 58 -21.88 2.89 20.76
N ARG A 59 -22.62 3.59 21.63
CA ARG A 59 -24.09 3.64 21.59
C ARG A 59 -24.61 4.32 20.33
N ILE A 60 -24.02 5.45 19.95
CA ILE A 60 -24.42 6.17 18.73
C ILE A 60 -24.08 5.35 17.49
N SER A 61 -22.90 4.70 17.46
CA SER A 61 -22.54 3.81 16.36
C SER A 61 -23.55 2.67 16.19
N ASP A 62 -23.94 2.02 17.29
CA ASP A 62 -24.93 0.95 17.28
C ASP A 62 -26.29 1.44 16.78
N ILE A 63 -26.75 2.61 17.23
CA ILE A 63 -28.01 3.23 16.78
C ILE A 63 -27.96 3.45 15.27
N MET A 64 -26.86 4.03 14.77
CA MET A 64 -26.73 4.35 13.35
C MET A 64 -26.62 3.10 12.48
N ILE A 65 -25.88 2.08 12.93
CA ILE A 65 -25.80 0.79 12.23
C ILE A 65 -27.18 0.13 12.18
N ASN A 66 -27.93 0.11 13.29
CA ASN A 66 -29.27 -0.45 13.33
C ASN A 66 -30.23 0.30 12.40
N LYS A 67 -30.20 1.63 12.39
CA LYS A 67 -30.97 2.45 11.44
C LYS A 67 -30.67 2.09 9.98
N LEU A 68 -29.39 1.91 9.61
CA LEU A 68 -29.01 1.49 8.26
C LEU A 68 -29.73 0.19 7.91
N TYR A 69 -29.67 -0.79 8.79
CA TYR A 69 -30.25 -2.08 8.49
C TYR A 69 -31.76 -2.15 8.63
N ASP A 70 -32.40 -1.28 9.41
CA ASP A 70 -33.86 -1.13 9.44
C ASP A 70 -34.36 -0.59 8.09
N ILE A 71 -33.63 0.36 7.49
CA ILE A 71 -33.92 0.85 6.13
C ILE A 71 -33.89 -0.32 5.14
N ILE A 72 -32.95 -1.26 5.30
CA ILE A 72 -32.83 -2.39 4.37
C ILE A 72 -33.80 -3.54 4.71
N GLY A 73 -34.06 -3.80 6.00
CA GLY A 73 -34.88 -4.91 6.49
C GLY A 73 -36.39 -4.71 6.35
N ASN A 74 -36.87 -3.47 6.44
CA ASN A 74 -38.29 -3.13 6.21
C ASN A 74 -38.78 -3.43 4.79
N ASN A 75 -37.87 -3.74 3.86
CA ASN A 75 -38.18 -4.15 2.50
C ASN A 75 -38.73 -5.60 2.41
N ARG A 76 -38.34 -6.51 3.31
CA ARG A 76 -38.81 -7.91 3.27
C ARG A 76 -40.25 -8.06 3.78
N LYS A 77 -40.58 -7.42 4.91
CA LYS A 77 -41.91 -7.53 5.54
C LYS A 77 -43.06 -6.97 4.68
N LYS A 78 -42.78 -6.05 3.76
CA LYS A 78 -43.80 -5.53 2.83
C LYS A 78 -43.99 -6.39 1.59
N ASN A 79 -43.00 -7.19 1.19
CA ASN A 79 -43.14 -8.10 0.06
C ASN A 79 -43.84 -9.40 0.48
N ASP A 80 -43.63 -9.89 1.71
CA ASP A 80 -44.33 -11.08 2.21
C ASP A 80 -45.83 -10.82 2.45
N ASN A 81 -46.22 -9.60 2.85
CA ASN A 81 -47.62 -9.25 3.09
C ASN A 81 -48.46 -9.05 1.80
N ASN A 82 -47.84 -9.01 0.62
CA ASN A 82 -48.56 -8.88 -0.66
C ASN A 82 -48.88 -10.23 -1.31
N ASP A 83 -48.39 -11.34 -0.76
CA ASP A 83 -48.66 -12.71 -1.26
C ASP A 83 -49.70 -13.49 -0.42
N GLU A 84 -50.17 -12.96 0.71
CA GLU A 84 -51.22 -13.60 1.53
C GLU A 84 -52.65 -13.29 1.03
N GLY A 85 -52.86 -13.51 -0.26
CA GLY A 85 -54.11 -13.17 -0.94
C GLY A 85 -54.62 -14.23 -1.92
N LYS A 86 -54.32 -15.52 -1.73
CA LYS A 86 -55.05 -16.64 -2.39
C LYS A 86 -55.08 -17.88 -1.49
N GLU A 87 -56.22 -18.09 -0.82
CA GLU A 87 -56.60 -19.39 -0.28
C GLU A 87 -57.06 -20.34 -1.40
N ASP A 88 -56.80 -21.62 -1.14
CA ASP A 88 -57.38 -22.86 -1.68
C ASP A 88 -57.03 -23.31 -3.10
N ASP A 89 -56.12 -24.28 -3.22
CA ASP A 89 -56.51 -25.69 -3.36
C ASP A 89 -55.33 -26.66 -3.18
N LYS A 90 -55.64 -27.84 -2.62
CA LYS A 90 -54.72 -28.93 -2.27
C LYS A 90 -54.17 -29.65 -3.52
N GLU A 91 -52.90 -30.05 -3.50
CA GLU A 91 -52.45 -31.46 -3.53
C GLU A 91 -50.94 -31.61 -3.84
N ASP A 92 -50.35 -32.56 -3.10
CA ASP A 92 -49.16 -33.38 -3.34
C ASP A 92 -47.73 -32.80 -3.32
N GLU A 93 -47.08 -33.12 -2.19
CA GLU A 93 -45.65 -33.29 -2.02
C GLU A 93 -45.08 -34.37 -2.95
N SER A 94 -44.22 -33.98 -3.89
CA SER A 94 -42.89 -34.60 -4.08
C SER A 94 -42.18 -33.94 -5.27
N ASN A 95 -40.88 -33.67 -5.09
CA ASN A 95 -39.95 -33.07 -6.07
C ASN A 95 -39.99 -31.54 -6.26
N LYS A 96 -39.50 -30.77 -5.28
CA LYS A 96 -38.93 -29.43 -5.51
C LYS A 96 -37.77 -29.15 -4.55
N GLU A 97 -36.73 -29.97 -4.64
CA GLU A 97 -35.45 -29.75 -3.96
C GLU A 97 -34.32 -29.73 -4.99
N LYS A 98 -34.31 -28.64 -5.79
CA LYS A 98 -33.22 -28.10 -6.61
C LYS A 98 -33.83 -27.03 -7.53
N ASN A 99 -33.23 -25.85 -7.59
CA ASN A 99 -33.62 -24.65 -8.36
C ASN A 99 -34.45 -23.60 -7.59
N ARG A 100 -33.95 -23.15 -6.43
CA ARG A 100 -34.43 -21.92 -5.78
C ARG A 100 -33.24 -21.01 -5.39
N TYR A 101 -32.39 -20.69 -6.36
CA TYR A 101 -31.38 -19.63 -6.26
C TYR A 101 -31.11 -19.07 -7.65
N GLU A 102 -32.06 -18.29 -8.15
CA GLU A 102 -31.91 -17.29 -9.22
C GLU A 102 -33.31 -16.68 -9.38
N MET A 103 -33.64 -15.73 -8.51
CA MET A 103 -34.82 -14.90 -8.69
C MET A 103 -34.30 -13.55 -9.18
N ASP A 104 -34.54 -13.29 -10.46
CA ASP A 104 -34.26 -12.05 -11.15
C ASP A 104 -34.87 -10.88 -10.35
N PHE A 105 -34.03 -9.95 -9.90
CA PHE A 105 -34.42 -8.75 -9.15
C PHE A 105 -34.92 -7.61 -10.05
N ASN A 106 -35.35 -7.90 -11.28
CA ASN A 106 -35.72 -6.87 -12.26
C ASN A 106 -37.18 -6.42 -12.22
N ASP A 107 -38.05 -7.05 -11.42
CA ASP A 107 -39.43 -6.59 -11.23
C ASP A 107 -39.64 -6.16 -9.77
N CYS A 108 -39.32 -4.90 -9.47
CA CYS A 108 -39.70 -4.24 -8.22
C CYS A 108 -40.35 -2.89 -8.54
N ASP A 109 -41.58 -2.70 -8.05
CA ASP A 109 -42.35 -1.45 -8.10
C ASP A 109 -41.46 -0.21 -7.83
N GLY A 110 -41.47 0.73 -8.77
CA GLY A 110 -40.61 1.92 -8.76
C GLY A 110 -40.72 2.80 -7.50
N ASN A 111 -41.81 2.69 -6.72
CA ASN A 111 -42.03 3.45 -5.49
C ASN A 111 -41.20 2.93 -4.29
N ASN A 112 -40.97 1.61 -4.17
CA ASN A 112 -40.21 1.06 -3.05
C ASN A 112 -38.71 1.33 -3.19
N SER A 113 -38.17 1.22 -4.40
CA SER A 113 -36.77 1.54 -4.70
C SER A 113 -36.44 3.01 -4.39
N HIS A 114 -37.35 3.93 -4.70
CA HIS A 114 -37.15 5.35 -4.44
C HIS A 114 -37.17 5.71 -2.94
N HIS A 115 -38.05 5.07 -2.15
CA HIS A 115 -38.08 5.27 -0.69
C HIS A 115 -36.82 4.77 -0.01
N ILE A 116 -36.27 3.63 -0.45
CA ILE A 116 -35.04 3.05 0.08
C ILE A 116 -33.84 3.92 -0.27
N LYS A 117 -33.75 4.37 -1.52
CA LYS A 117 -32.68 5.28 -1.96
C LYS A 117 -32.71 6.58 -1.18
N ASN A 118 -33.90 7.15 -0.95
CA ASN A 118 -34.05 8.36 -0.13
C ASN A 118 -33.67 8.10 1.34
N GLY A 119 -34.09 6.97 1.92
CA GLY A 119 -33.71 6.59 3.28
C GLY A 119 -32.21 6.41 3.46
N LEU A 120 -31.54 5.76 2.50
CA LEU A 120 -30.09 5.60 2.49
C LEU A 120 -29.38 6.95 2.37
N GLN A 121 -29.83 7.83 1.48
CA GLN A 121 -29.25 9.17 1.31
C GLN A 121 -29.37 10.02 2.59
N LEU A 122 -30.52 9.95 3.27
CA LEU A 122 -30.71 10.61 4.56
C LEU A 122 -29.76 10.05 5.60
N TRP A 123 -29.64 8.73 5.69
CA TRP A 123 -28.70 8.08 6.60
C TRP A 123 -27.24 8.47 6.31
N GLN A 124 -26.81 8.46 5.06
CA GLN A 124 -25.47 8.87 4.65
C GLN A 124 -25.18 10.33 5.00
N ARG A 125 -26.17 11.22 4.85
CA ARG A 125 -26.07 12.62 5.25
C ARG A 125 -25.95 12.77 6.76
N ASP A 126 -26.74 12.03 7.53
CA ASP A 126 -26.66 12.06 9.00
C ASP A 126 -25.28 11.59 9.47
N ILE A 127 -24.75 10.52 8.87
CA ILE A 127 -23.39 10.02 9.13
C ILE A 127 -22.33 11.06 8.77
N ALA A 128 -22.46 11.74 7.63
CA ALA A 128 -21.53 12.79 7.23
C ALA A 128 -21.47 13.97 8.21
N ASN A 129 -22.55 14.23 8.95
CA ASN A 129 -22.59 15.26 10.00
C ASN A 129 -22.04 14.75 11.34
N ILE A 130 -22.27 13.48 11.67
CA ILE A 130 -21.87 12.89 12.96
C ILE A 130 -20.39 12.51 12.99
N LEU A 131 -19.85 11.97 11.89
CA LEU A 131 -18.45 11.53 11.84
C LEU A 131 -17.44 12.62 12.19
N PRO A 132 -17.54 13.87 11.67
CA PRO A 132 -16.69 15.00 12.08
C PRO A 132 -16.68 15.24 13.59
N ILE A 133 -17.84 15.16 14.23
CA ILE A 133 -17.98 15.39 15.68
C ILE A 133 -17.25 14.30 16.45
N PHE A 134 -17.34 13.04 16.00
CA PHE A 134 -16.56 11.97 16.63
C PHE A 134 -15.05 12.16 16.53
N TYR A 135 -14.51 12.79 15.48
CA TYR A 135 -13.06 13.01 15.39
C TYR A 135 -12.51 13.96 16.44
N ASN A 136 -13.36 14.76 17.08
CA ASN A 136 -12.96 15.62 18.20
C ASN A 136 -12.81 14.83 19.52
N LEU A 137 -13.19 13.55 19.54
CA LEU A 137 -13.04 12.67 20.69
C LEU A 137 -11.66 11.95 20.66
N PRO A 138 -10.89 11.97 21.77
CA PRO A 138 -9.55 11.38 21.86
C PRO A 138 -9.43 9.91 21.44
N ASN A 139 -10.37 9.07 21.86
CA ASN A 139 -10.44 7.61 21.64
C ASN A 139 -11.21 7.22 20.37
N SER A 140 -11.60 8.19 19.53
CA SER A 140 -12.41 7.92 18.33
C SER A 140 -11.71 7.05 17.29
N LEU A 141 -10.38 7.14 17.20
CA LEU A 141 -9.60 6.39 16.20
C LEU A 141 -9.58 4.89 16.50
N ASP A 142 -9.49 4.53 17.78
CA ASP A 142 -9.31 3.15 18.23
C ASP A 142 -10.64 2.46 18.60
N ASN A 143 -11.76 3.18 18.54
CA ASN A 143 -13.05 2.63 18.92
C ASN A 143 -13.59 1.62 17.87
N PRO A 144 -13.83 0.35 18.26
CA PRO A 144 -14.23 -0.70 17.32
C PRO A 144 -15.63 -0.48 16.73
N SER A 145 -16.57 0.06 17.52
CA SER A 145 -17.94 0.36 17.05
C SER A 145 -17.93 1.48 16.01
N LEU A 146 -17.08 2.50 16.20
CA LEU A 146 -16.94 3.56 15.21
C LEU A 146 -16.26 3.07 13.92
N SER A 147 -15.26 2.19 14.05
CA SER A 147 -14.65 1.52 12.89
C SER A 147 -15.69 0.72 12.10
N LEU A 148 -16.57 -0.01 12.78
CA LEU A 148 -17.67 -0.73 12.14
C LEU A 148 -18.66 0.20 11.43
N LEU A 149 -19.01 1.33 12.05
CA LEU A 149 -19.91 2.33 11.45
C LEU A 149 -19.32 2.92 10.16
N ARG A 150 -18.03 3.26 10.18
CA ARG A 150 -17.32 3.82 9.03
C ARG A 150 -17.25 2.83 7.87
N VAL A 151 -16.94 1.56 8.15
CA VAL A 151 -16.94 0.51 7.12
C VAL A 151 -18.33 0.39 6.48
N ASN A 152 -19.39 0.34 7.27
CA ASN A 152 -20.76 0.26 6.74
C ASN A 152 -21.11 1.48 5.89
N ASN A 153 -20.70 2.69 6.31
CA ASN A 153 -20.91 3.90 5.54
C ASN A 153 -20.20 3.87 4.19
N ASP A 154 -18.92 3.47 4.17
CA ASP A 154 -18.14 3.45 2.94
C ASP A 154 -18.62 2.33 2.00
N LEU A 155 -18.86 1.13 2.52
CA LEU A 155 -19.46 0.04 1.74
C LEU A 155 -20.82 0.43 1.16
N SER A 156 -21.66 1.18 1.88
CA SER A 156 -22.96 1.65 1.37
C SER A 156 -22.89 2.55 0.15
N LYS A 157 -21.71 3.12 -0.16
CA LYS A 157 -21.49 3.93 -1.36
C LYS A 157 -21.08 3.09 -2.57
N SER A 158 -20.61 1.86 -2.35
CA SER A 158 -19.98 1.02 -3.37
C SER A 158 -20.75 -0.25 -3.69
N ILE A 159 -21.30 -0.93 -2.68
CA ILE A 159 -22.08 -2.16 -2.85
C ILE A 159 -23.57 -1.91 -2.72
N SER A 160 -24.36 -2.74 -3.40
CA SER A 160 -25.82 -2.67 -3.32
C SER A 160 -26.32 -3.02 -1.91
N LEU A 161 -27.50 -2.50 -1.54
CA LEU A 161 -28.10 -2.78 -0.24
C LEU A 161 -28.41 -4.27 -0.02
N ALA A 162 -28.70 -5.01 -1.09
CA ALA A 162 -28.87 -6.46 -1.04
C ALA A 162 -27.57 -7.17 -0.64
N GLN A 163 -26.42 -6.74 -1.16
CA GLN A 163 -25.11 -7.27 -0.79
C GLN A 163 -24.73 -6.89 0.65
N LEU A 164 -25.03 -5.66 1.10
CA LEU A 164 -24.83 -5.25 2.50
C LEU A 164 -25.65 -6.09 3.49
N LEU A 165 -26.86 -6.49 3.12
CA LEU A 165 -27.66 -7.39 3.94
C LEU A 165 -27.09 -8.80 3.99
N GLN A 166 -26.59 -9.32 2.87
CA GLN A 166 -25.91 -10.63 2.87
C GLN A 166 -24.71 -10.60 3.81
N ILE A 167 -23.92 -9.53 3.77
CA ILE A 167 -22.83 -9.29 4.72
C ILE A 167 -23.39 -9.35 6.15
N ARG A 168 -24.41 -8.57 6.52
CA ARG A 168 -24.96 -8.60 7.90
C ARG A 168 -25.51 -9.97 8.31
N GLN A 169 -26.27 -10.63 7.45
CA GLN A 169 -26.99 -11.88 7.79
C GLN A 169 -26.06 -13.05 8.06
N HIS A 170 -24.87 -13.04 7.46
CA HIS A 170 -23.88 -14.09 7.62
C HIS A 170 -22.82 -13.78 8.68
N ILE A 171 -22.89 -12.62 9.36
CA ILE A 171 -21.75 -12.09 10.13
C ILE A 171 -22.17 -11.66 11.54
N THR A 172 -21.52 -12.27 12.53
CA THR A 172 -21.52 -11.79 13.92
C THR A 172 -20.41 -10.76 14.20
N ASP A 173 -19.28 -10.86 13.49
CA ASP A 173 -18.14 -9.94 13.57
C ASP A 173 -17.57 -9.63 12.17
N LEU A 174 -17.64 -8.35 11.75
CA LEU A 174 -17.21 -7.88 10.42
C LEU A 174 -15.72 -8.05 10.16
N PHE A 175 -14.90 -8.23 11.19
CA PHE A 175 -13.45 -8.40 11.07
C PHE A 175 -12.98 -9.86 11.16
N SER A 176 -13.91 -10.81 11.24
CA SER A 176 -13.59 -12.24 11.20
C SER A 176 -13.20 -12.71 9.79
N LYS A 177 -12.50 -13.86 9.72
CA LYS A 177 -12.14 -14.54 8.47
C LYS A 177 -13.29 -14.68 7.45
N GLN A 178 -14.47 -15.13 7.91
CA GLN A 178 -15.63 -15.32 7.04
C GLN A 178 -16.13 -14.00 6.45
N SER A 179 -16.13 -12.95 7.27
CA SER A 179 -16.53 -11.60 6.87
C SER A 179 -15.59 -11.00 5.83
N ILE A 180 -14.28 -11.17 6.04
CA ILE A 180 -13.26 -10.75 5.09
C ILE A 180 -13.50 -11.43 3.75
N ASP A 181 -13.76 -12.73 3.72
CA ASP A 181 -14.02 -13.46 2.47
C ASP A 181 -15.22 -12.90 1.71
N ILE A 182 -16.36 -12.73 2.39
CA ILE A 182 -17.59 -12.23 1.78
C ILE A 182 -17.40 -10.80 1.26
N VAL A 183 -16.79 -9.91 2.07
CA VAL A 183 -16.61 -8.50 1.68
C VAL A 183 -15.68 -8.39 0.48
N PHE A 184 -14.56 -9.13 0.45
CA PHE A 184 -13.67 -9.13 -0.71
C PHE A 184 -14.34 -9.70 -1.95
N GLU A 185 -15.10 -10.80 -1.83
CA GLU A 185 -15.85 -11.36 -2.96
C GLU A 185 -16.80 -10.33 -3.57
N LYS A 186 -17.53 -9.58 -2.73
CA LYS A 186 -18.43 -8.53 -3.21
C LYS A 186 -17.67 -7.35 -3.82
N LEU A 187 -16.54 -6.94 -3.25
CA LEU A 187 -15.72 -5.85 -3.79
C LEU A 187 -15.00 -6.21 -5.09
N ASP A 188 -14.65 -7.49 -5.28
CA ASP A 188 -14.01 -7.99 -6.51
C ASP A 188 -15.00 -8.07 -7.69
N GLN A 189 -16.31 -8.07 -7.43
CA GLN A 189 -17.37 -8.07 -8.46
C GLN A 189 -17.69 -6.68 -9.03
N ILE A 190 -17.13 -5.61 -8.48
CA ILE A 190 -17.49 -4.23 -8.82
C ILE A 190 -16.41 -3.62 -9.71
N GLU A 191 -16.81 -2.76 -10.64
CA GLU A 191 -15.89 -1.99 -11.46
C GLU A 191 -14.96 -1.09 -10.62
N GLU A 192 -13.71 -0.94 -11.09
CA GLU A 192 -12.65 -0.13 -10.47
C GLU A 192 -12.89 1.39 -10.63
N THR A 193 -14.01 1.89 -10.12
CA THR A 193 -14.25 3.34 -10.00
C THR A 193 -13.53 3.92 -8.78
N GLU A 194 -13.27 5.23 -8.76
CA GLU A 194 -12.62 5.90 -7.62
C GLU A 194 -13.34 5.66 -6.30
N ILE A 195 -14.68 5.66 -6.31
CA ILE A 195 -15.51 5.42 -5.12
C ILE A 195 -15.31 3.99 -4.62
N ASN A 196 -15.26 3.01 -5.52
CA ASN A 196 -15.10 1.59 -5.16
C ASN A 196 -13.69 1.29 -4.64
N LEU A 197 -12.67 1.87 -5.29
CA LEU A 197 -11.29 1.78 -4.80
C LEU A 197 -11.15 2.44 -3.43
N TYR A 198 -11.81 3.58 -3.21
CA TYR A 198 -11.84 4.24 -1.89
C TYR A 198 -12.45 3.33 -0.82
N SER A 199 -13.63 2.74 -1.08
CA SER A 199 -14.31 1.87 -0.12
C SER A 199 -13.51 0.61 0.19
N ARG A 200 -12.87 0.01 -0.83
CA ARG A 200 -11.96 -1.13 -0.66
C ARG A 200 -10.75 -0.76 0.20
N ARG A 201 -10.11 0.38 -0.08
CA ARG A 201 -8.99 0.89 0.71
C ARG A 201 -9.39 1.17 2.16
N SER A 202 -10.54 1.82 2.37
CA SER A 202 -11.08 2.12 3.70
C SER A 202 -11.30 0.84 4.51
N PHE A 203 -11.94 -0.17 3.91
CA PHE A 203 -12.13 -1.47 4.55
C PHE A 203 -10.80 -2.13 4.94
N ILE A 204 -9.83 -2.15 4.01
CA ILE A 204 -8.51 -2.74 4.27
C ILE A 204 -7.80 -2.06 5.44
N TYR A 205 -7.78 -0.73 5.49
CA TYR A 205 -7.12 0.00 6.59
C TYR A 205 -7.83 -0.21 7.93
N ARG A 206 -9.16 -0.35 7.92
CA ARG A 206 -9.92 -0.67 9.13
C ARG A 206 -9.58 -2.06 9.64
N CYS A 207 -9.47 -3.05 8.76
CA CYS A 207 -9.00 -4.39 9.13
C CYS A 207 -7.58 -4.35 9.70
N LEU A 208 -6.66 -3.57 9.09
CA LEU A 208 -5.30 -3.39 9.59
C LEU A 208 -5.22 -2.70 10.96
N ASN A 209 -6.20 -1.86 11.31
CA ASN A 209 -6.19 -1.17 12.61
C ASN A 209 -6.93 -1.96 13.69
N THR A 210 -7.92 -2.78 13.31
CA THR A 210 -8.85 -3.41 14.28
C THR A 210 -8.43 -4.84 14.65
N ILE A 211 -7.92 -5.63 13.69
CA ILE A 211 -7.62 -7.04 13.92
C ILE A 211 -6.26 -7.15 14.62
N PRO A 212 -6.10 -7.67 15.84
CA PRO A 212 -4.76 -7.78 16.47
C PRO A 212 -3.75 -8.56 15.62
N LEU A 213 -2.45 -8.27 15.76
CA LEU A 213 -1.42 -8.95 14.96
C LEU A 213 -1.41 -10.46 15.22
N GLU A 214 -1.59 -10.87 16.47
CA GLU A 214 -1.57 -12.26 16.93
C GLU A 214 -2.84 -13.04 16.54
N SER A 215 -3.85 -12.36 15.99
CA SER A 215 -5.10 -13.01 15.59
C SER A 215 -4.91 -13.90 14.36
N PRO A 216 -5.49 -15.12 14.32
CA PRO A 216 -5.51 -15.94 13.11
C PRO A 216 -6.24 -15.26 11.94
N ASP A 217 -7.16 -14.34 12.21
CA ASP A 217 -7.83 -13.56 11.18
C ASP A 217 -6.86 -12.60 10.47
N ARG A 218 -5.81 -12.14 11.16
CA ARG A 218 -4.76 -11.29 10.57
C ARG A 218 -3.95 -12.06 9.53
N SER A 219 -3.55 -13.29 9.87
CA SER A 219 -2.90 -14.24 8.98
C SER A 219 -3.73 -14.48 7.71
N HIS A 220 -5.03 -14.75 7.86
CA HIS A 220 -5.94 -14.92 6.73
C HIS A 220 -6.08 -13.65 5.88
N PHE A 221 -6.13 -12.49 6.53
CA PHE A 221 -6.23 -11.20 5.85
C PHE A 221 -4.98 -10.90 5.00
N TYR A 222 -3.78 -11.20 5.51
CA TYR A 222 -2.55 -11.09 4.72
C TYR A 222 -2.59 -12.03 3.51
N THR A 223 -3.10 -13.26 3.68
CA THR A 223 -3.28 -14.17 2.54
C THR A 223 -4.10 -13.52 1.43
N LYS A 224 -5.20 -12.85 1.76
CA LYS A 224 -6.04 -12.18 0.76
C LYS A 224 -5.33 -11.01 0.07
N ILE A 225 -4.65 -10.16 0.84
CA ILE A 225 -3.97 -8.99 0.28
C ILE A 225 -2.84 -9.40 -0.65
N PHE A 226 -1.97 -10.32 -0.22
CA PHE A 226 -0.78 -10.72 -0.99
C PHE A 226 -1.10 -11.62 -2.17
N SER A 227 -2.25 -12.32 -2.15
CA SER A 227 -2.67 -13.17 -3.28
C SER A 227 -3.34 -12.40 -4.42
N GLN A 228 -3.73 -11.15 -4.20
CA GLN A 228 -4.42 -10.32 -5.19
C GLN A 228 -3.44 -9.57 -6.09
N LYS A 229 -3.90 -9.21 -7.29
CA LYS A 229 -3.16 -8.30 -8.15
C LYS A 229 -3.02 -6.93 -7.47
N PRO A 230 -1.82 -6.30 -7.48
CA PRO A 230 -1.66 -4.97 -6.91
C PRO A 230 -2.58 -3.93 -7.56
N LEU A 231 -3.34 -3.23 -6.72
CA LEU A 231 -4.16 -2.07 -7.05
C LEU A 231 -3.39 -0.78 -6.75
N GLN A 232 -3.95 0.37 -7.16
CA GLN A 232 -3.31 1.69 -7.01
C GLN A 232 -2.86 2.00 -5.57
N PHE A 233 -3.61 1.57 -4.55
CA PHE A 233 -3.29 1.83 -3.13
C PHE A 233 -2.51 0.70 -2.45
N THR A 234 -2.24 -0.41 -3.15
CA THR A 234 -1.58 -1.59 -2.55
C THR A 234 -0.18 -1.24 -2.04
N PHE A 235 0.51 -0.27 -2.66
CA PHE A 235 1.80 0.21 -2.16
C PHE A 235 1.72 0.63 -0.68
N HIS A 236 0.80 1.53 -0.35
CA HIS A 236 0.66 2.04 1.01
C HIS A 236 0.13 0.96 1.96
N THR A 237 -0.76 0.08 1.51
CA THR A 237 -1.23 -1.06 2.31
C THR A 237 -0.09 -1.99 2.74
N ILE A 238 0.76 -2.40 1.79
CA ILE A 238 1.88 -3.31 2.08
C ILE A 238 2.92 -2.60 2.95
N TYR A 239 3.14 -1.30 2.74
CA TYR A 239 3.97 -0.49 3.64
C TYR A 239 3.46 -0.54 5.08
N LEU A 240 2.17 -0.27 5.33
CA LEU A 240 1.59 -0.32 6.68
C LEU A 240 1.73 -1.71 7.31
N ILE A 241 1.58 -2.78 6.51
CA ILE A 241 1.80 -4.14 6.98
C ILE A 241 3.25 -4.32 7.42
N PHE A 242 4.21 -4.02 6.55
CA PHE A 242 5.63 -4.18 6.87
C PHE A 242 6.07 -3.28 8.03
N GLU A 243 5.54 -2.07 8.13
CA GLU A 243 5.77 -1.18 9.26
C GLU A 243 5.25 -1.81 10.56
N SER A 244 4.04 -2.36 10.56
CA SER A 244 3.49 -3.03 11.74
C SER A 244 4.32 -4.24 12.19
N GLU A 245 4.77 -5.08 11.25
CA GLU A 245 5.64 -6.22 11.55
C GLU A 245 7.05 -5.78 12.01
N ASN A 246 7.57 -4.69 11.47
CA ASN A 246 8.87 -4.13 11.85
C ASN A 246 8.84 -3.44 13.23
N ARG A 247 7.67 -2.97 13.69
CA ARG A 247 7.48 -2.48 15.07
C ARG A 247 7.44 -3.62 16.08
N GLU A 248 6.89 -4.79 15.72
CA GLU A 248 6.88 -5.99 16.57
C GLU A 248 8.28 -6.66 16.62
N HIS A 249 8.99 -6.65 15.49
CA HIS A 249 10.35 -7.16 15.36
C HIS A 249 11.27 -6.06 14.86
N GLU A 250 11.93 -5.36 15.79
CA GLU A 250 12.87 -4.27 15.47
C GLU A 250 13.88 -4.72 14.42
N GLU A 251 14.06 -3.89 13.39
CA GLU A 251 14.91 -4.17 12.22
C GLU A 251 14.61 -5.50 11.52
N LEU A 252 13.33 -5.91 11.45
CA LEU A 252 12.84 -7.15 10.85
C LEU A 252 13.60 -7.54 9.58
N PHE A 253 13.71 -6.62 8.62
CA PHE A 253 14.31 -6.88 7.32
C PHE A 253 15.82 -7.10 7.37
N PHE A 254 16.54 -6.39 8.24
CA PHE A 254 17.97 -6.63 8.45
C PHE A 254 18.22 -7.92 9.22
N ASN A 255 17.36 -8.21 10.19
CA ASN A 255 17.40 -9.47 10.90
C ASN A 255 17.08 -10.68 10.00
N LEU A 256 16.21 -10.52 9.00
CA LEU A 256 15.97 -11.52 7.96
C LEU A 256 17.22 -11.81 7.11
N ILE A 257 18.12 -10.84 6.93
CA ILE A 257 19.41 -11.06 6.27
C ILE A 257 20.39 -11.81 7.18
N ASN A 258 20.31 -11.57 8.49
CA ASN A 258 21.19 -12.19 9.48
C ASN A 258 20.80 -13.63 9.80
N SER A 259 19.51 -13.91 10.00
CA SER A 259 19.01 -15.22 10.40
C SER A 259 17.64 -15.54 9.79
N LEU A 260 17.40 -16.83 9.57
CA LEU A 260 16.08 -17.33 9.15
C LEU A 260 15.09 -17.44 10.32
N GLU A 261 15.56 -17.26 11.56
CA GLU A 261 14.75 -17.48 12.76
C GLU A 261 13.60 -16.50 12.86
N VAL A 262 13.81 -15.25 12.42
CA VAL A 262 12.76 -14.24 12.41
C VAL A 262 11.62 -14.62 11.47
N LEU A 263 11.92 -15.22 10.31
CA LEU A 263 10.87 -15.73 9.42
C LEU A 263 10.05 -16.85 10.06
N LYS A 264 10.66 -17.63 10.95
CA LYS A 264 9.98 -18.71 11.67
C LYS A 264 9.24 -18.23 12.92
N SER A 265 9.49 -17.01 13.35
CA SER A 265 8.96 -16.48 14.61
C SER A 265 7.45 -16.21 14.56
N THR A 266 6.91 -15.84 13.40
CA THR A 266 5.48 -15.56 13.24
C THR A 266 4.86 -16.32 12.07
N GLU A 267 3.62 -16.75 12.25
CA GLU A 267 2.83 -17.40 11.20
C GLU A 267 2.57 -16.44 10.02
N ARG A 268 2.37 -15.15 10.31
CA ARG A 268 2.10 -14.11 9.30
C ARG A 268 3.23 -13.95 8.29
N LEU A 269 4.48 -13.91 8.76
CA LEU A 269 5.64 -13.82 7.87
C LEU A 269 5.83 -15.10 7.05
N GLN A 270 5.48 -16.27 7.61
CA GLN A 270 5.51 -17.53 6.86
C GLN A 270 4.46 -17.57 5.75
N ILE A 271 3.28 -16.99 5.99
CA ILE A 271 2.22 -16.85 4.97
C ILE A 271 2.66 -15.92 3.84
N ILE A 272 3.25 -14.76 4.18
CA ILE A 272 3.80 -13.84 3.18
C ILE A 272 4.87 -14.55 2.36
N GLU A 273 5.79 -15.26 3.01
CA GLU A 273 6.80 -16.07 2.33
C GLU A 273 6.18 -17.13 1.41
N SER A 274 5.19 -17.90 1.88
CA SER A 274 4.62 -18.97 1.08
C SER A 274 3.99 -18.42 -0.20
N ILE A 275 3.23 -17.33 -0.09
CA ILE A 275 2.56 -16.69 -1.24
C ILE A 275 3.58 -16.13 -2.23
N LEU A 276 4.59 -15.41 -1.74
CA LEU A 276 5.66 -14.88 -2.60
C LEU A 276 6.46 -16.01 -3.27
N SER A 277 6.66 -17.12 -2.57
CA SER A 277 7.37 -18.29 -3.10
C SER A 277 6.60 -19.05 -4.19
N GLU A 278 5.27 -19.05 -4.12
CA GLU A 278 4.38 -19.60 -5.15
C GLU A 278 4.29 -18.65 -6.36
N GLN A 279 4.21 -17.34 -6.10
CA GLN A 279 4.09 -16.29 -7.10
C GLN A 279 5.45 -15.62 -7.42
N LYS A 280 6.46 -16.43 -7.77
CA LYS A 280 7.80 -15.89 -8.07
C LYS A 280 7.75 -14.84 -9.16
N CYS A 281 8.47 -13.73 -8.96
CA CYS A 281 8.53 -12.61 -9.91
C CYS A 281 7.17 -11.97 -10.23
N SER A 282 6.22 -11.99 -9.28
CA SER A 282 4.94 -11.28 -9.43
C SER A 282 5.08 -9.77 -9.26
N GLU A 283 4.09 -9.01 -9.78
CA GLU A 283 3.96 -7.57 -9.52
C GLU A 283 3.96 -7.26 -8.01
N MET A 284 3.45 -8.19 -7.18
CA MET A 284 3.45 -8.09 -5.71
C MET A 284 4.87 -8.24 -5.12
N ALA A 285 5.67 -9.18 -5.62
CA ALA A 285 7.06 -9.34 -5.18
C ALA A 285 7.91 -8.10 -5.53
N GLU A 286 7.70 -7.53 -6.72
CA GLU A 286 8.33 -6.27 -7.12
C GLU A 286 7.89 -5.11 -6.21
N LEU A 287 6.59 -5.03 -5.89
CA LEU A 287 6.06 -4.03 -4.98
C LEU A 287 6.68 -4.13 -3.58
N CYS A 288 6.80 -5.34 -3.04
CA CYS A 288 7.45 -5.59 -1.74
C CYS A 288 8.91 -5.13 -1.77
N CYS A 289 9.64 -5.45 -2.85
CA CYS A 289 11.03 -5.03 -3.04
C CYS A 289 11.15 -3.50 -3.00
N ASP A 290 10.26 -2.80 -3.71
CA ASP A 290 10.30 -1.35 -3.81
C ASP A 290 9.92 -0.66 -2.49
N ILE A 291 8.96 -1.21 -1.73
CA ILE A 291 8.61 -0.67 -0.40
C ILE A 291 9.78 -0.82 0.57
N ILE A 292 10.41 -2.00 0.61
CA ILE A 292 11.59 -2.24 1.46
C ILE A 292 12.72 -1.29 1.06
N GLN A 293 12.94 -1.10 -0.24
CA GLN A 293 13.98 -0.21 -0.76
C GLN A 293 13.70 1.27 -0.41
N MET A 294 12.47 1.75 -0.66
CA MET A 294 12.14 3.19 -0.66
C MET A 294 11.67 3.72 0.69
N GLN A 295 11.03 2.90 1.51
CA GLN A 295 10.42 3.35 2.76
C GLN A 295 11.19 2.83 3.98
N ILE A 296 11.65 1.58 3.93
CA ILE A 296 12.31 0.95 5.07
C ILE A 296 13.81 1.21 5.03
N SER A 297 14.45 1.03 3.88
CA SER A 297 15.92 1.05 3.76
C SER A 297 16.49 2.39 3.31
N ALA A 298 15.65 3.37 2.94
CA ALA A 298 16.08 4.59 2.27
C ALA A 298 16.91 5.54 3.15
N GLU A 299 16.70 5.51 4.46
CA GLU A 299 17.40 6.39 5.41
C GLU A 299 18.77 5.87 5.84
N TYR A 300 19.09 4.62 5.51
CA TYR A 300 20.32 3.95 5.95
C TYR A 300 21.54 4.45 5.20
N GLN A 301 22.62 4.68 5.94
CA GLN A 301 23.89 5.15 5.38
C GLN A 301 24.72 4.00 4.83
N PHE A 302 25.72 4.35 4.00
CA PHE A 302 26.66 3.38 3.43
C PHE A 302 27.28 2.45 4.49
N ASN A 303 27.68 3.00 5.64
CA ASN A 303 28.31 2.24 6.71
C ASN A 303 27.44 1.08 7.20
N GLU A 304 26.16 1.34 7.45
CA GLU A 304 25.21 0.35 7.92
C GLU A 304 24.96 -0.73 6.86
N LEU A 305 24.70 -0.30 5.62
CA LEU A 305 24.44 -1.20 4.48
C LEU A 305 25.66 -2.07 4.15
N SER A 306 26.87 -1.54 4.31
CA SER A 306 28.13 -2.25 4.02
C SER A 306 28.31 -3.49 4.89
N ASN A 307 27.82 -3.47 6.13
CA ASN A 307 27.86 -4.62 7.05
C ASN A 307 27.01 -5.79 6.56
N TYR A 308 25.97 -5.51 5.76
CA TYR A 308 25.05 -6.51 5.23
C TYR A 308 25.41 -7.00 3.83
N PHE A 309 26.31 -6.30 3.11
CA PHE A 309 26.65 -6.59 1.72
C PHE A 309 27.03 -8.07 1.47
N LEU A 310 27.94 -8.62 2.29
CA LEU A 310 28.39 -10.01 2.13
C LEU A 310 27.26 -11.02 2.36
N LYS A 311 26.42 -10.78 3.37
CA LYS A 311 25.28 -11.65 3.70
C LYS A 311 24.18 -11.57 2.64
N ALA A 312 23.85 -10.35 2.20
CA ALA A 312 22.86 -10.14 1.14
C ALA A 312 23.29 -10.80 -0.18
N THR A 313 24.56 -10.68 -0.57
CA THR A 313 25.07 -11.37 -1.76
C THR A 313 25.09 -12.89 -1.61
N ASP A 314 25.41 -13.42 -0.42
CA ASP A 314 25.28 -14.86 -0.12
C ASP A 314 23.83 -15.35 -0.27
N ILE A 315 22.85 -14.58 0.20
CA ILE A 315 21.42 -14.90 0.07
C ILE A 315 21.00 -14.98 -1.40
N LEU A 316 21.51 -14.09 -2.27
CA LEU A 316 21.25 -14.13 -3.71
C LEU A 316 21.84 -15.36 -4.40
N ILE A 317 22.96 -15.89 -3.90
CA ILE A 317 23.64 -17.05 -4.50
C ILE A 317 23.04 -18.37 -4.01
N ARG A 318 22.60 -18.41 -2.75
CA ARG A 318 22.02 -19.61 -2.13
C ARG A 318 20.55 -19.77 -2.49
N ASN A 319 20.03 -20.99 -2.35
CA ASN A 319 18.59 -21.24 -2.44
C ASN A 319 17.89 -20.78 -1.16
N SER A 320 17.80 -19.46 -1.00
CA SER A 320 17.18 -18.79 0.16
C SER A 320 15.67 -18.64 -0.02
N LYS A 321 14.98 -18.30 1.07
CA LYS A 321 13.55 -17.96 1.06
C LYS A 321 13.30 -16.69 0.23
N GLU A 322 12.10 -16.56 -0.33
CA GLU A 322 11.77 -15.53 -1.31
C GLU A 322 11.76 -14.13 -0.69
N LEU A 323 11.18 -13.97 0.50
CA LEU A 323 11.19 -12.72 1.25
C LEU A 323 12.62 -12.30 1.62
N GLN A 324 13.50 -13.26 1.98
CA GLN A 324 14.93 -12.97 2.20
C GLN A 324 15.62 -12.49 0.92
N LYS A 325 15.32 -13.11 -0.24
CA LYS A 325 15.86 -12.67 -1.53
C LYS A 325 15.36 -11.27 -1.90
N ILE A 326 14.06 -11.00 -1.77
CA ILE A 326 13.44 -9.70 -2.02
C ILE A 326 14.10 -8.62 -1.15
N THR A 327 14.28 -8.92 0.14
CA THR A 327 14.96 -8.04 1.10
C THR A 327 16.42 -7.81 0.72
N ALA A 328 17.16 -8.87 0.36
CA ALA A 328 18.54 -8.76 -0.07
C ALA A 328 18.68 -7.92 -1.35
N VAL A 329 17.77 -8.09 -2.32
CA VAL A 329 17.73 -7.26 -3.54
C VAL A 329 17.45 -5.81 -3.18
N ALA A 330 16.45 -5.52 -2.35
CA ALA A 330 16.09 -4.16 -1.95
C ALA A 330 17.27 -3.45 -1.26
N LEU A 331 17.92 -4.10 -0.30
CA LEU A 331 19.10 -3.57 0.38
C LEU A 331 20.27 -3.35 -0.57
N LEU A 332 20.53 -4.29 -1.48
CA LEU A 332 21.60 -4.15 -2.47
C LEU A 332 21.33 -2.99 -3.45
N LYS A 333 20.08 -2.71 -3.79
CA LYS A 333 19.71 -1.54 -4.60
C LYS A 333 20.04 -0.22 -3.87
N VAL A 334 19.71 -0.10 -2.58
CA VAL A 334 20.08 1.09 -1.78
C VAL A 334 21.60 1.19 -1.64
N PHE A 335 22.26 0.06 -1.30
CA PHE A 335 23.71 -0.02 -1.24
C PHE A 335 24.37 0.45 -2.54
N ALA A 336 23.85 0.07 -3.71
CA ALA A 336 24.40 0.51 -4.99
C ALA A 336 24.35 2.04 -5.15
N ASN A 337 23.26 2.68 -4.73
CA ASN A 337 23.16 4.15 -4.76
C ASN A 337 24.19 4.81 -3.84
N GLU A 338 24.28 4.33 -2.59
CA GLU A 338 25.21 4.86 -1.58
C GLU A 338 26.67 4.57 -1.90
N PHE A 339 26.96 3.41 -2.51
CA PHE A 339 28.28 3.04 -2.99
C PHE A 339 28.82 4.08 -3.97
N TRP A 340 27.99 4.57 -4.89
CA TRP A 340 28.39 5.62 -5.82
C TRP A 340 28.39 7.01 -5.19
N ASN A 341 27.62 7.27 -4.13
CA ASN A 341 27.76 8.51 -3.34
C ASN A 341 29.15 8.61 -2.70
N CYS A 342 29.76 7.47 -2.35
CA CYS A 342 31.11 7.41 -1.81
C CYS A 342 32.22 7.56 -2.87
N THR A 343 31.88 7.90 -4.12
CA THR A 343 32.84 8.07 -5.22
C THR A 343 32.93 9.50 -5.71
N GLU A 344 34.16 9.99 -5.88
CA GLU A 344 34.40 11.24 -6.61
C GLU A 344 34.50 10.94 -8.11
N LEU A 345 33.36 11.03 -8.82
CA LEU A 345 33.34 11.00 -10.28
C LEU A 345 33.96 12.30 -10.80
N LYS A 346 35.26 12.25 -11.10
CA LYS A 346 36.00 13.38 -11.68
C LYS A 346 35.46 13.73 -13.07
N LYS A 347 35.69 14.98 -13.52
CA LYS A 347 35.38 15.46 -14.88
C LYS A 347 35.88 14.51 -16.00
N PHE A 348 36.97 13.79 -15.77
CA PHE A 348 37.48 12.77 -16.67
C PHE A 348 37.20 11.37 -16.12
N LEU A 349 36.23 10.68 -16.73
CA LEU A 349 35.83 9.30 -16.40
C LEU A 349 36.95 8.26 -16.65
N THR A 350 38.01 8.68 -17.35
CA THR A 350 39.21 7.90 -17.64
C THR A 350 40.23 7.88 -16.50
N SER A 351 40.09 8.79 -15.52
CA SER A 351 40.97 8.81 -14.35
C SER A 351 40.56 7.74 -13.33
N PRO A 352 41.51 7.07 -12.65
CA PRO A 352 41.19 6.00 -11.70
C PRO A 352 40.25 6.53 -10.60
N ILE A 353 39.16 5.81 -10.35
CA ILE A 353 38.18 6.15 -9.31
C ILE A 353 38.87 6.16 -7.96
N LYS A 354 38.52 7.14 -7.13
CA LYS A 354 38.85 7.15 -5.71
C LYS A 354 37.57 6.95 -4.90
N PHE A 355 37.60 5.95 -4.02
CA PHE A 355 36.56 5.73 -3.04
C PHE A 355 36.90 6.52 -1.77
N LYS A 356 35.92 7.21 -1.22
CA LYS A 356 35.98 7.88 0.08
C LYS A 356 34.87 7.29 0.93
N PHE A 357 35.16 6.14 1.53
CA PHE A 357 34.22 5.54 2.47
C PHE A 357 34.28 6.29 3.80
N PRO A 358 33.14 6.49 4.48
CA PRO A 358 33.15 7.14 5.80
C PRO A 358 33.96 6.34 6.83
N ASN A 359 34.01 5.01 6.69
CA ASN A 359 34.83 4.10 7.48
C ASN A 359 35.74 3.25 6.57
N ASP A 360 36.97 2.96 7.01
CA ASP A 360 37.96 2.17 6.25
C ASP A 360 37.66 0.65 6.20
N ASP A 361 36.58 0.18 6.81
CA ASP A 361 36.29 -1.26 6.98
C ASP A 361 35.79 -1.94 5.70
N PHE A 362 35.21 -1.20 4.74
CA PHE A 362 34.67 -1.80 3.52
C PHE A 362 35.77 -2.01 2.47
N ASN A 363 36.06 -3.29 2.16
CA ASN A 363 37.09 -3.65 1.21
C ASN A 363 36.54 -3.83 -0.23
N ILE A 364 37.04 -3.04 -1.17
CA ILE A 364 36.75 -3.18 -2.61
C ILE A 364 37.11 -4.58 -3.15
N ALA A 365 38.12 -5.23 -2.57
CA ALA A 365 38.48 -6.60 -2.95
C ALA A 365 37.34 -7.59 -2.68
N ASP A 366 36.58 -7.40 -1.60
CA ASP A 366 35.45 -8.26 -1.26
C ASP A 366 34.27 -8.04 -2.21
N LEU A 367 33.97 -6.78 -2.55
CA LEU A 367 33.04 -6.43 -3.63
C LEU A 367 33.42 -7.14 -4.93
N ASN A 368 34.67 -6.98 -5.37
CA ASN A 368 35.15 -7.57 -6.62
C ASN A 368 35.10 -9.10 -6.59
N LYS A 369 35.44 -9.73 -5.47
CA LYS A 369 35.36 -11.18 -5.28
C LYS A 369 33.92 -11.69 -5.43
N ARG A 370 32.96 -11.02 -4.80
CA ARG A 370 31.53 -11.37 -4.91
C ARG A 370 30.99 -11.17 -6.31
N LEU A 371 31.31 -10.04 -6.93
CA LEU A 371 30.87 -9.75 -8.30
C LEU A 371 31.56 -10.64 -9.34
N LYS A 372 32.69 -11.31 -9.04
CA LYS A 372 33.26 -12.30 -9.96
C LYS A 372 32.42 -13.57 -10.11
N ILE A 373 31.54 -13.86 -9.15
CA ILE A 373 30.71 -15.08 -9.12
C ILE A 373 29.74 -15.07 -10.31
N LYS A 374 29.69 -16.18 -11.05
CA LYS A 374 28.76 -16.38 -12.16
C LYS A 374 27.40 -16.83 -11.63
N HIS A 375 26.52 -15.88 -11.36
CA HIS A 375 25.14 -16.15 -10.93
C HIS A 375 24.18 -15.11 -11.55
N PRO A 376 22.98 -15.49 -12.03
CA PRO A 376 22.05 -14.56 -12.70
C PRO A 376 21.67 -13.34 -11.87
N LEU A 377 21.43 -13.51 -10.57
CA LEU A 377 21.09 -12.39 -9.67
C LEU A 377 22.31 -11.50 -9.37
N ILE A 378 23.51 -12.06 -9.31
CA ILE A 378 24.75 -11.27 -9.17
C ILE A 378 25.02 -10.49 -10.45
N HIS A 379 24.78 -11.10 -11.61
CA HIS A 379 24.84 -10.40 -12.89
C HIS A 379 23.83 -9.24 -12.96
N SER A 380 22.58 -9.49 -12.55
CA SER A 380 21.54 -8.45 -12.44
C SER A 380 21.94 -7.31 -11.50
N PHE A 381 22.59 -7.64 -10.38
CA PHE A 381 23.10 -6.63 -9.45
C PHE A 381 24.24 -5.79 -10.05
N LYS A 382 25.15 -6.37 -10.84
CA LYS A 382 26.15 -5.58 -11.59
C LYS A 382 25.51 -4.61 -12.57
N ILE A 383 24.49 -5.07 -13.30
CA ILE A 383 23.71 -4.23 -14.21
C ILE A 383 23.08 -3.08 -13.42
N TYR A 384 22.54 -3.36 -12.23
CA TYR A 384 21.96 -2.33 -11.37
C TYR A 384 22.99 -1.30 -10.88
N LEU A 385 24.21 -1.72 -10.52
CA LEU A 385 25.32 -0.81 -10.20
C LEU A 385 25.62 0.15 -11.36
N LEU A 386 25.60 -0.32 -12.60
CA LEU A 386 25.75 0.56 -13.78
C LEU A 386 24.51 1.43 -13.99
N LYS A 387 23.30 0.90 -13.72
CA LYS A 387 22.04 1.67 -13.78
C LYS A 387 22.08 2.87 -12.84
N SER A 388 22.58 2.71 -11.63
CA SER A 388 22.68 3.82 -10.67
C SER A 388 23.61 4.94 -11.15
N LEU A 389 24.68 4.64 -11.89
CA LEU A 389 25.50 5.67 -12.52
C LEU A 389 24.74 6.43 -13.61
N TYR A 390 23.92 5.73 -14.39
CA TYR A 390 23.04 6.36 -15.38
C TYR A 390 22.02 7.30 -14.72
N LEU A 391 21.41 6.87 -13.61
CA LEU A 391 20.47 7.69 -12.84
C LEU A 391 21.15 8.92 -12.22
N LYS A 392 22.44 8.84 -11.90
CA LYS A 392 23.28 9.98 -11.48
C LYS A 392 23.70 10.92 -12.62
N GLY A 393 23.19 10.70 -13.83
CA GLY A 393 23.36 11.62 -14.97
C GLY A 393 24.46 11.26 -15.96
N LEU A 394 25.07 10.06 -15.85
CA LEU A 394 26.02 9.58 -16.85
C LEU A 394 25.28 9.04 -18.08
N THR A 395 25.79 9.32 -19.27
CA THR A 395 25.26 8.74 -20.51
C THR A 395 25.67 7.28 -20.67
N THR A 396 25.03 6.56 -21.59
CA THR A 396 25.39 5.17 -21.85
C THR A 396 26.80 5.07 -22.42
N TYR A 397 27.20 6.05 -23.24
CA TYR A 397 28.56 6.16 -23.75
C TYR A 397 29.59 6.44 -22.63
N GLU A 398 29.28 7.35 -21.71
CA GLU A 398 30.12 7.65 -20.54
C GLU A 398 30.31 6.43 -19.64
N ILE A 399 29.25 5.63 -19.42
CA ILE A 399 29.33 4.37 -18.68
C ILE A 399 30.24 3.36 -19.40
N LYS A 400 30.18 3.28 -20.73
CA LYS A 400 31.08 2.41 -21.51
C LYS A 400 32.55 2.82 -21.34
N GLN A 401 32.84 4.12 -21.45
CA GLN A 401 34.19 4.64 -21.23
C GLN A 401 34.69 4.39 -19.80
N PHE A 402 33.79 4.55 -18.82
CA PHE A 402 34.05 4.22 -17.42
C PHE A 402 34.40 2.74 -17.27
N CYS A 403 33.59 1.82 -17.81
CA CYS A 403 33.87 0.39 -17.74
C CYS A 403 35.21 0.02 -18.37
N ASP A 404 35.60 0.67 -19.47
CA ASP A 404 36.89 0.45 -20.13
C ASP A 404 38.07 0.97 -19.30
N SER A 405 37.91 2.11 -18.65
CA SER A 405 39.01 2.78 -17.92
C SER A 405 39.24 2.20 -16.52
N GLN A 406 38.22 1.59 -15.92
CA GLN A 406 38.22 1.22 -14.50
C GLN A 406 38.47 -0.27 -14.26
N GLN A 407 38.83 -1.04 -15.30
CA GLN A 407 39.01 -2.50 -15.22
C GLN A 407 40.07 -2.93 -14.19
N GLN A 408 41.08 -2.09 -13.94
CA GLN A 408 42.10 -2.38 -12.93
C GLN A 408 41.54 -2.35 -11.51
N ILE A 409 40.58 -1.47 -11.22
CA ILE A 409 39.98 -1.28 -9.89
C ILE A 409 38.71 -2.11 -9.73
N LEU A 410 37.89 -2.19 -10.79
CA LEU A 410 36.62 -2.93 -10.83
C LEU A 410 36.65 -3.94 -12.00
N PRO A 411 37.32 -5.10 -11.85
CA PRO A 411 37.49 -6.06 -12.95
C PRO A 411 36.18 -6.59 -13.55
N TRP A 412 35.11 -6.61 -12.76
CA TRP A 412 33.78 -7.06 -13.21
C TRP A 412 33.12 -6.09 -14.20
N ALA A 413 33.53 -4.81 -14.25
CA ALA A 413 32.98 -3.81 -15.15
C ALA A 413 33.34 -4.11 -16.62
N GLY A 414 34.53 -4.66 -16.87
CA GLY A 414 34.97 -5.03 -18.23
C GLY A 414 34.18 -6.19 -18.85
N ILE A 415 33.54 -7.03 -18.03
CA ILE A 415 32.79 -8.22 -18.47
C ILE A 415 31.43 -7.83 -19.08
N LEU A 416 30.86 -6.69 -18.70
CA LEU A 416 29.52 -6.24 -19.11
C LEU A 416 29.49 -5.54 -20.47
N LYS A 417 30.63 -5.48 -21.17
CA LYS A 417 30.81 -4.76 -22.45
C LYS A 417 29.98 -5.34 -23.62
N ILE A 418 29.41 -6.54 -23.46
CA ILE A 418 28.84 -7.37 -24.55
C ILE A 418 27.52 -8.02 -24.13
N ASP A 419 26.66 -7.34 -23.37
CA ASP A 419 25.29 -7.81 -23.16
C ASP A 419 24.31 -6.91 -23.91
N CYS A 420 24.04 -7.29 -25.16
CA CYS A 420 22.99 -6.70 -25.99
C CYS A 420 21.58 -6.90 -25.37
N ASP A 421 21.46 -7.85 -24.42
CA ASP A 421 20.23 -8.16 -23.67
C ASP A 421 20.13 -7.41 -22.33
N SER A 422 21.04 -6.48 -22.03
CA SER A 422 20.97 -5.72 -20.79
C SER A 422 19.68 -4.88 -20.74
N ARG A 423 18.79 -5.24 -19.81
CA ARG A 423 17.56 -4.50 -19.44
C ARG A 423 17.81 -3.06 -18.95
N LEU A 424 19.04 -2.55 -19.08
CA LEU A 424 19.41 -1.12 -18.97
C LEU A 424 18.78 -0.25 -20.06
N GLY A 425 18.03 -0.87 -20.97
CA GLY A 425 17.32 -0.24 -22.06
C GLY A 425 17.81 -0.88 -23.32
N PHE A 426 17.02 -1.80 -23.86
CA PHE A 426 17.19 -2.28 -25.23
C PHE A 426 17.29 -1.04 -26.12
N ASN A 427 18.52 -0.67 -26.50
CA ASN A 427 18.75 0.41 -27.42
C ASN A 427 19.52 -0.16 -28.61
N PRO A 428 18.79 -0.59 -29.66
CA PRO A 428 19.39 -1.16 -30.86
C PRO A 428 20.35 -0.18 -31.57
N CYS A 429 20.41 1.08 -31.14
CA CYS A 429 21.23 2.12 -31.72
C CYS A 429 22.64 2.26 -31.11
N TRP A 430 23.03 1.46 -30.11
CA TRP A 430 24.37 1.52 -29.50
C TRP A 430 25.54 1.28 -30.47
N GLY A 431 25.28 0.68 -31.63
CA GLY A 431 26.27 0.46 -32.68
C GLY A 431 26.53 1.66 -33.59
N LEU A 432 25.72 2.73 -33.51
CA LEU A 432 25.81 3.88 -34.41
C LEU A 432 26.63 5.01 -33.78
N GLU A 433 27.61 5.54 -34.50
CA GLU A 433 28.46 6.63 -34.02
C GLU A 433 27.65 7.92 -33.76
N GLN A 434 26.60 8.15 -34.55
CA GLN A 434 25.60 9.22 -34.37
C GLN A 434 24.88 9.12 -33.01
N TYR A 435 24.76 7.92 -32.40
CA TYR A 435 24.14 7.77 -31.09
C TYR A 435 24.96 8.45 -29.99
N LYS A 436 26.29 8.52 -30.12
CA LYS A 436 27.15 9.26 -29.17
C LYS A 436 26.82 10.76 -29.17
N GLN A 437 26.59 11.34 -30.34
CA GLN A 437 26.23 12.75 -30.49
C GLN A 437 24.86 13.01 -29.85
N ILE A 438 23.87 12.17 -30.14
CA ILE A 438 22.53 12.26 -29.54
C ILE A 438 22.55 12.08 -28.02
N ASP A 439 23.37 11.16 -27.47
CA ASP A 439 23.50 10.97 -26.01
C ASP A 439 24.02 12.24 -25.31
N LEU A 440 24.97 12.96 -25.95
CA LEU A 440 25.51 14.22 -25.44
C LEU A 440 24.51 15.37 -25.55
N LEU A 441 23.83 15.49 -26.70
CA LEU A 441 22.76 16.47 -26.91
C LEU A 441 21.62 16.27 -25.91
N PHE A 442 21.22 15.03 -25.65
CA PHE A 442 20.15 14.72 -24.69
C PHE A 442 20.54 15.07 -23.24
N LYS A 443 21.84 14.92 -22.90
CA LYS A 443 22.37 15.42 -21.61
C LYS A 443 22.27 16.94 -21.54
N GLN A 444 22.60 17.65 -22.61
CA GLN A 444 22.43 19.12 -22.68
C GLN A 444 20.96 19.53 -22.56
N ILE A 445 20.03 18.81 -23.19
CA ILE A 445 18.58 19.03 -23.04
C ILE A 445 18.15 18.84 -21.57
N SER A 446 18.70 17.86 -20.87
CA SER A 446 18.34 17.55 -19.47
C SER A 446 18.80 18.61 -18.46
N TYR A 447 19.82 19.41 -18.80
CA TYR A 447 20.41 20.44 -17.93
C TYR A 447 20.35 21.86 -18.51
N GLY A 448 19.77 22.01 -19.71
CA GLY A 448 19.74 23.26 -20.47
C GLY A 448 18.53 24.12 -20.13
N ASP A 449 18.62 25.41 -20.46
CA ASP A 449 17.47 26.31 -20.42
C ASP A 449 16.56 26.12 -21.64
N GLU A 450 15.34 26.67 -21.58
CA GLU A 450 14.32 26.53 -22.62
C GLU A 450 14.80 27.00 -24.00
N LEU A 451 15.66 28.02 -24.04
CA LEU A 451 16.31 28.52 -25.25
C LEU A 451 17.31 27.51 -25.83
N SER A 452 18.18 26.94 -25.01
CA SER A 452 19.15 25.92 -25.45
C SER A 452 18.45 24.66 -25.96
N ILE A 453 17.37 24.25 -25.28
CA ILE A 453 16.55 23.12 -25.70
C ILE A 453 15.92 23.40 -27.07
N THR A 454 15.32 24.58 -27.26
CA THR A 454 14.67 24.96 -28.53
C THR A 454 15.68 25.01 -29.67
N ASN A 455 16.88 25.54 -29.43
CA ASN A 455 17.95 25.58 -30.44
C ASN A 455 18.41 24.18 -30.85
N ILE A 456 18.61 23.27 -29.89
CA ILE A 456 19.00 21.88 -30.18
C ILE A 456 17.91 21.16 -30.99
N PHE A 457 16.63 21.36 -30.65
CA PHE A 457 15.53 20.76 -31.42
C PHE A 457 15.43 21.34 -32.84
N ASN A 458 15.65 22.64 -33.01
CA ASN A 458 15.66 23.27 -34.33
C ASN A 458 16.84 22.79 -35.18
N GLU A 459 18.04 22.69 -34.61
CA GLU A 459 19.23 22.15 -35.30
C GLU A 459 18.99 20.71 -35.80
N ILE A 460 18.36 19.86 -34.99
CA ILE A 460 18.03 18.47 -35.39
C ILE A 460 16.85 18.43 -36.37
N ALA A 461 15.91 19.38 -36.28
CA ALA A 461 14.77 19.46 -37.19
C ALA A 461 15.20 19.90 -38.61
N ASP A 462 16.14 20.85 -38.67
CA ASP A 462 16.70 21.41 -39.90
C ASP A 462 17.76 20.50 -40.55
N ASP A 463 18.31 19.53 -39.82
CA ASP A 463 19.19 18.49 -40.37
C ASP A 463 18.41 17.49 -41.25
N ASP A 464 18.89 17.20 -42.45
CA ASP A 464 18.30 16.21 -43.36
C ASP A 464 18.60 14.75 -42.91
N ASP A 465 19.41 14.55 -41.87
CA ASP A 465 19.74 13.24 -41.31
C ASP A 465 18.54 12.60 -40.56
N ILE A 466 17.74 11.86 -41.33
CA ILE A 466 16.61 11.06 -40.81
C ILE A 466 17.05 10.11 -39.67
N ILE A 467 18.29 9.62 -39.69
CA ILE A 467 18.80 8.71 -38.67
C ILE A 467 18.89 9.44 -37.33
N GLN A 468 19.44 10.66 -37.29
CA GLN A 468 19.49 11.45 -36.05
C GLN A 468 18.10 11.72 -35.44
N LYS A 469 17.10 12.01 -36.28
CA LYS A 469 15.71 12.20 -35.83
C LYS A 469 15.14 10.94 -35.19
N ILE A 470 15.34 9.78 -35.80
CA ILE A 470 14.92 8.48 -35.25
C ILE A 470 15.65 8.18 -33.94
N LEU A 471 16.96 8.45 -33.87
CA LEU A 471 17.77 8.25 -32.66
C LEU A 471 17.28 9.10 -31.48
N LEU A 472 16.92 10.37 -31.73
CA LEU A 472 16.39 11.26 -30.71
C LEU A 472 15.05 10.76 -30.16
N ILE A 473 14.12 10.36 -31.04
CA ILE A 473 12.82 9.79 -30.65
C ILE A 473 13.03 8.51 -29.82
N GLY A 474 13.89 7.61 -30.29
CA GLY A 474 14.25 6.39 -29.56
C GLY A 474 14.81 6.69 -28.17
N LYS A 475 15.62 7.74 -28.03
CA LYS A 475 16.18 8.19 -26.75
C LYS A 475 15.12 8.75 -25.80
N ILE A 476 14.19 9.57 -26.30
CA ILE A 476 13.06 10.10 -25.52
C ILE A 476 12.21 8.94 -24.99
N VAL A 477 11.80 8.02 -25.87
CA VAL A 477 10.99 6.85 -25.50
C VAL A 477 11.71 6.00 -24.46
N SER A 478 12.99 5.71 -24.66
CA SER A 478 13.82 4.96 -23.71
C SER A 478 13.88 5.66 -22.33
N LYS A 479 14.03 6.98 -22.30
CA LYS A 479 14.03 7.75 -21.04
C LYS A 479 12.67 7.71 -20.35
N PHE A 480 11.56 7.80 -21.07
CA PHE A 480 10.22 7.62 -20.51
C PHE A 480 10.02 6.23 -19.91
N TYR A 481 10.43 5.17 -20.61
CA TYR A 481 10.40 3.82 -20.07
C TYR A 481 11.26 3.68 -18.82
N LEU A 482 12.44 4.32 -18.81
CA LEU A 482 13.31 4.30 -17.64
C LEU A 482 12.66 5.01 -16.45
N ILE A 483 12.09 6.21 -16.63
CA ILE A 483 11.42 6.98 -15.57
C ILE A 483 10.21 6.20 -15.04
N ARG A 484 9.46 5.55 -15.94
CA ARG A 484 8.35 4.65 -15.56
C ARG A 484 8.85 3.44 -14.78
N ALA A 485 9.96 2.83 -15.20
CA ALA A 485 10.55 1.66 -14.55
C ALA A 485 11.34 2.00 -13.27
N SER A 486 11.78 3.25 -13.08
CA SER A 486 12.36 3.75 -11.84
C SER A 486 11.29 4.25 -10.86
N ARG A 487 10.01 4.27 -11.27
CA ARG A 487 8.85 4.74 -10.49
C ARG A 487 9.00 6.17 -9.96
N GLU A 488 9.92 6.97 -10.50
CA GLU A 488 10.09 8.39 -10.20
C GLU A 488 8.81 9.18 -10.53
N LEU A 489 8.09 8.79 -11.59
CA LEU A 489 6.84 9.47 -12.00
C LEU A 489 5.66 9.22 -11.04
N THR A 490 5.67 8.09 -10.30
CA THR A 490 4.63 7.77 -9.29
C THR A 490 4.76 8.60 -8.02
N GLN A 491 5.92 9.21 -7.77
CA GLN A 491 6.18 10.09 -6.62
C GLN A 491 5.39 11.41 -6.73
N MET A 492 5.11 11.91 -7.94
CA MET A 492 4.31 13.15 -8.12
C MET A 492 2.80 12.95 -7.97
N LYS A 493 2.31 11.71 -7.97
CA LYS A 493 0.87 11.40 -7.83
C LYS A 493 0.46 10.96 -6.42
N THR A 494 1.40 10.97 -5.48
CA THR A 494 1.20 10.50 -4.10
C THR A 494 1.40 11.59 -3.03
N LEU A 495 1.48 12.87 -3.46
CA LEU A 495 1.27 14.03 -2.60
C LEU A 495 -0.15 14.55 -2.75
#